data_AF-A0A382H9P7-F1
#
_entry.id   AF-A0A382H9P7-F1
#
_cell.length_a   1.000
_cell.length_b   1.000
_cell.length_c   1.000
_cell.angle_alpha   90.00
_cell.angle_beta   90.00
_cell.angle_gamma   90.00
#
_symmetry.space_group_name_H-M   'P 1'
#
loop_
_entity.id
_entity.type
_entity.pdbx_description
1 polymer ?
#
loop_
_entity_poly.entity_id
_entity_poly.type
_entity_poly.pdbx_seq_one_letter_code
_entity_poly.pdbx_strand_id
1 'polypeptide(L)'
;MAEQKTAVENFVVAGSRRMVSEVLYDSIVVAGHLAEYKWSPGENIKTYSERVRVADGVVEGGASPSTGPTSQPDMAANMMAKPMVGGGYDLEGQIALNFDELLKSELQKDLASMKMMSDTELQRQQQMEQNMARPNNGPRMKYKYIEVERKVDDNPKFGSTMRMATPAPPAHFLRVFGQPARDSLANSREHNPSMRQQLMMLNGKATHEAARVGTLEPIHSLLAEEKQNVHEAIKLAYMEILTRAPDAQEMKFALEIVGTGKPALDGMADLRWALLNSNEFRYIP
;
A
#
# COMPACT_ATOMS: atom_id res chain seq x y z
N MET A 1 34.58 -32.92 -24.75
CA MET A 1 34.79 -33.13 -23.30
C MET A 1 35.62 -32.02 -22.64
N ALA A 2 36.72 -31.55 -23.25
CA ALA A 2 37.52 -30.45 -22.70
C ALA A 2 36.79 -29.09 -22.70
N GLU A 3 36.03 -28.77 -23.76
CA GLU A 3 35.17 -27.56 -23.81
C GLU A 3 34.06 -27.56 -22.77
N GLN A 4 33.43 -28.73 -22.52
CA GLN A 4 32.42 -28.84 -21.47
C GLN A 4 33.01 -28.60 -20.08
N LYS A 5 34.21 -29.11 -19.81
CA LYS A 5 34.89 -28.88 -18.53
C LYS A 5 35.29 -27.43 -18.33
N THR A 6 35.82 -26.79 -19.36
CA THR A 6 36.19 -25.36 -19.31
C THR A 6 34.96 -24.46 -19.20
N ALA A 7 33.85 -24.79 -19.88
CA ALA A 7 32.59 -24.08 -19.70
C ALA A 7 32.02 -24.24 -18.27
N VAL A 8 32.10 -25.44 -17.69
CA VAL A 8 31.68 -25.69 -16.30
C VAL A 8 32.60 -24.99 -15.30
N GLU A 9 33.92 -24.99 -15.53
CA GLU A 9 34.88 -24.27 -14.70
C GLU A 9 34.65 -22.76 -14.76
N ASN A 10 34.47 -22.17 -15.96
CA ASN A 10 34.13 -20.77 -16.11
C ASN A 10 32.77 -20.43 -15.47
N PHE A 11 31.81 -21.35 -15.51
CA PHE A 11 30.51 -21.21 -14.84
C PHE A 11 30.62 -21.24 -13.31
N VAL A 12 31.51 -22.06 -12.75
CA VAL A 12 31.73 -22.18 -11.29
C VAL A 12 32.66 -21.09 -10.75
N VAL A 13 33.58 -20.56 -11.58
CA VAL A 13 34.55 -19.52 -11.21
C VAL A 13 33.90 -18.14 -11.02
N ALA A 14 32.69 -17.92 -11.54
CA ALA A 14 31.88 -16.77 -11.19
C ALA A 14 31.59 -16.82 -9.67
N GLY A 15 32.43 -16.17 -8.87
CA GLY A 15 32.32 -16.14 -7.42
C GLY A 15 30.91 -15.77 -7.02
N SER A 16 30.33 -16.50 -6.06
CA SER A 16 28.96 -16.30 -5.58
C SER A 16 28.80 -14.93 -4.95
N ARG A 17 28.61 -13.91 -5.79
CA ARG A 17 28.28 -12.57 -5.32
C ARG A 17 26.93 -12.67 -4.62
N ARG A 18 26.89 -12.26 -3.36
CA ARG A 18 25.67 -12.22 -2.56
C ARG A 18 24.67 -11.31 -3.29
N MET A 19 23.56 -11.90 -3.73
CA MET A 19 22.43 -11.15 -4.28
C MET A 19 21.83 -10.27 -3.19
N VAL A 20 22.02 -8.97 -3.31
CA VAL A 20 21.32 -8.00 -2.49
C VAL A 20 19.97 -7.76 -3.16
N SER A 21 18.88 -8.08 -2.48
CA SER A 21 17.52 -7.99 -3.02
C SER A 21 17.17 -6.57 -3.48
N GLU A 22 17.76 -5.59 -2.81
CA GLU A 22 17.63 -4.18 -3.13
C GLU A 22 18.23 -3.85 -4.49
N VAL A 23 19.45 -4.33 -4.75
CA VAL A 23 20.17 -4.13 -6.01
C VAL A 23 19.44 -4.83 -7.15
N LEU A 24 19.03 -6.09 -6.97
CA LEU A 24 18.27 -6.81 -7.99
C LEU A 24 16.97 -6.08 -8.36
N TYR A 25 16.25 -5.56 -7.37
CA TYR A 25 15.05 -4.78 -7.61
C TYR A 25 15.35 -3.50 -8.40
N ASP A 26 16.35 -2.73 -7.98
CA ASP A 26 16.72 -1.48 -8.63
C ASP A 26 17.22 -1.74 -10.07
N SER A 27 17.97 -2.82 -10.31
CA SER A 27 18.38 -3.23 -11.66
C SER A 27 17.18 -3.53 -12.57
N ILE A 28 16.15 -4.22 -12.07
CA ILE A 28 14.91 -4.47 -12.84
C ILE A 28 14.19 -3.15 -13.14
N VAL A 29 14.11 -2.25 -12.16
CA VAL A 29 13.44 -0.95 -12.33
C VAL A 29 14.16 -0.07 -13.35
N VAL A 30 15.49 -0.03 -13.29
CA VAL A 30 16.32 0.76 -14.22
C VAL A 30 16.30 0.17 -15.63
N ALA A 31 16.57 -1.13 -15.79
CA ALA A 31 16.56 -1.79 -17.10
C ALA A 31 15.15 -1.82 -17.75
N GLY A 32 14.10 -1.72 -16.92
CA GLY A 32 12.71 -1.65 -17.35
C GLY A 32 12.17 -0.25 -17.65
N HIS A 33 12.97 0.81 -17.48
CA HIS A 33 12.55 2.22 -17.50
C HIS A 33 11.32 2.52 -16.64
N LEU A 34 11.26 1.90 -15.46
CA LEU A 34 10.09 1.93 -14.57
C LEU A 34 10.11 3.08 -13.54
N ALA A 35 11.18 3.87 -13.53
CA ALA A 35 11.30 5.05 -12.67
C ALA A 35 10.37 6.20 -13.12
N GLU A 36 10.12 6.29 -14.43
CA GLU A 36 9.25 7.28 -15.06
C GLU A 36 8.00 6.63 -15.64
N TYR A 37 7.10 7.44 -16.22
CA TYR A 37 5.93 6.89 -16.90
C TYR A 37 6.38 6.23 -18.21
N LYS A 38 6.00 4.97 -18.37
CA LYS A 38 6.39 4.16 -19.52
C LYS A 38 5.46 4.34 -20.72
N TRP A 39 4.18 4.53 -20.43
CA TRP A 39 3.12 4.73 -21.40
C TRP A 39 2.64 6.18 -21.43
N SER A 40 2.08 6.61 -22.55
CA SER A 40 1.34 7.88 -22.61
C SER A 40 0.03 7.78 -21.81
N PRO A 41 -0.53 8.90 -21.32
CA PRO A 41 -1.76 8.87 -20.52
C PRO A 41 -2.93 8.24 -21.29
N GLY A 42 -3.59 7.25 -20.69
CA GLY A 42 -4.76 6.57 -21.24
C GLY A 42 -4.45 5.42 -22.21
N GLU A 43 -3.18 5.03 -22.34
CA GLU A 43 -2.77 3.99 -23.29
C GLU A 43 -2.77 2.57 -22.67
N ASN A 44 -2.52 2.44 -21.37
CA ASN A 44 -2.47 1.13 -20.68
C ASN A 44 -3.70 0.94 -19.78
N ILE A 45 -4.90 1.06 -20.35
CA ILE A 45 -6.16 0.91 -19.62
C ILE A 45 -6.37 -0.56 -19.23
N LYS A 46 -6.43 -0.83 -17.92
CA LYS A 46 -6.82 -2.14 -17.38
C LYS A 46 -8.19 -2.04 -16.72
N THR A 47 -9.04 -3.03 -16.98
CA THR A 47 -10.33 -3.19 -16.31
C THR A 47 -10.16 -4.13 -15.14
N TYR A 48 -10.55 -3.71 -13.94
CA TYR A 48 -10.65 -4.61 -12.79
C TYR A 48 -12.07 -4.63 -12.25
N SER A 49 -12.52 -5.82 -11.85
CA SER A 49 -13.77 -6.02 -11.15
C SER A 49 -13.55 -5.86 -9.66
N GLU A 50 -14.36 -5.01 -9.03
CA GLU A 50 -14.34 -4.83 -7.59
C GLU A 50 -15.70 -5.14 -7.00
N ARG A 51 -15.69 -5.95 -5.94
CA ARG A 51 -16.90 -6.25 -5.16
C ARG A 51 -17.17 -5.09 -4.22
N VAL A 52 -18.04 -4.19 -4.66
CA VAL A 52 -18.47 -3.05 -3.84
C VAL A 52 -19.72 -3.46 -3.07
N ARG A 53 -19.72 -3.24 -1.75
CA ARG A 53 -20.93 -3.37 -0.94
C ARG A 53 -21.80 -2.15 -1.23
N VAL A 54 -23.00 -2.37 -1.75
CA VAL A 54 -24.01 -1.33 -1.97
C VAL A 54 -25.17 -1.61 -1.03
N ALA A 55 -25.71 -0.54 -0.42
CA ALA A 55 -26.88 -0.66 0.44
C ALA A 55 -28.09 -1.04 -0.42
N ASP A 56 -28.69 -2.20 -0.11
CA ASP A 56 -29.83 -2.78 -0.80
C ASP A 56 -31.07 -2.67 0.12
N GLY A 57 -31.45 -1.42 0.39
CA GLY A 57 -32.65 -1.07 1.17
C GLY A 57 -32.54 -1.25 2.70
N VAL A 58 -33.56 -0.75 3.40
CA VAL A 58 -33.74 -0.88 4.84
C VAL A 58 -34.34 -2.26 5.15
N VAL A 59 -33.84 -2.95 6.18
CA VAL A 59 -34.51 -4.14 6.73
C VAL A 59 -35.86 -3.70 7.31
N GLU A 60 -36.93 -3.83 6.56
CA GLU A 60 -38.28 -3.80 7.12
C GLU A 60 -38.52 -5.06 7.95
N GLY A 61 -38.90 -4.86 9.22
CA GLY A 61 -39.64 -5.84 10.02
C GLY A 61 -38.91 -7.15 10.35
N GLY A 62 -38.02 -7.11 11.33
CA GLY A 62 -37.64 -8.30 12.08
C GLY A 62 -37.84 -8.02 13.56
N ALA A 63 -38.94 -8.51 14.14
CA ALA A 63 -39.16 -8.47 15.58
C ALA A 63 -37.92 -9.03 16.29
N SER A 64 -37.34 -8.25 17.20
CA SER A 64 -36.31 -8.78 18.10
C SER A 64 -36.90 -9.99 18.84
N PRO A 65 -36.19 -11.13 18.96
CA PRO A 65 -36.51 -12.05 20.03
C PRO A 65 -36.33 -11.27 21.32
N SER A 66 -37.39 -11.16 22.10
CA SER A 66 -37.35 -10.65 23.46
C SER A 66 -36.43 -11.55 24.28
N THR A 67 -35.15 -11.19 24.38
CA THR A 67 -34.33 -11.64 25.51
C THR A 67 -34.92 -10.98 26.75
N GLY A 68 -35.60 -11.79 27.56
CA GLY A 68 -36.19 -11.39 28.83
C GLY A 68 -35.14 -10.78 29.78
N PRO A 69 -35.59 -10.12 30.85
CA PRO A 69 -34.70 -9.38 31.73
C PRO A 69 -33.86 -10.36 32.54
N THR A 70 -32.59 -10.52 32.17
CA THR A 70 -31.59 -11.09 33.08
C THR A 70 -31.17 -10.00 34.04
N SER A 71 -31.58 -10.15 35.29
CA SER A 71 -31.16 -9.35 36.44
C SER A 71 -29.66 -9.55 36.71
N GLN A 72 -28.86 -8.50 36.52
CA GLN A 72 -27.61 -8.28 37.25
C GLN A 72 -27.17 -6.80 37.10
N PRO A 73 -27.01 -6.05 38.20
CA PRO A 73 -26.52 -4.68 38.15
C PRO A 73 -25.00 -4.64 38.32
N ASP A 74 -24.25 -4.48 37.23
CA ASP A 74 -22.84 -4.06 37.27
C ASP A 74 -22.76 -2.56 36.96
N MET A 75 -23.10 -1.74 37.97
CA MET A 75 -22.79 -0.31 37.97
C MET A 75 -21.32 -0.13 38.38
N ALA A 76 -20.40 -0.43 37.45
CA ALA A 76 -19.01 -0.04 37.60
C ALA A 76 -18.92 1.48 37.39
N ALA A 77 -18.71 2.18 38.50
CA ALA A 77 -18.45 3.61 38.58
C ALA A 77 -17.30 4.01 37.64
N ASN A 78 -17.62 4.72 36.57
CA ASN A 78 -16.66 5.48 35.79
C ASN A 78 -17.13 6.93 35.72
N MET A 79 -17.07 7.59 36.89
CA MET A 79 -17.26 9.03 36.99
C MET A 79 -16.07 9.71 36.33
N MET A 80 -16.27 10.17 35.10
CA MET A 80 -15.36 11.07 34.39
C MET A 80 -15.11 12.32 35.24
N ALA A 81 -13.87 12.47 35.70
CA ALA A 81 -13.38 13.69 36.32
C ALA A 81 -13.39 14.85 35.31
N LYS A 82 -14.15 15.90 35.60
CA LYS A 82 -13.99 17.20 34.94
C LYS A 82 -12.75 17.90 35.53
N PRO A 83 -11.86 18.50 34.72
CA PRO A 83 -10.80 19.35 35.25
C PRO A 83 -11.41 20.70 35.64
N MET A 84 -11.37 21.05 36.92
CA MET A 84 -11.65 22.42 37.35
C MET A 84 -10.41 23.29 37.09
N VAL A 85 -10.61 24.34 36.30
CA VAL A 85 -9.65 25.41 36.03
C VAL A 85 -9.89 26.52 37.06
N GLY A 86 -8.82 26.90 37.77
CA GLY A 86 -8.44 28.28 38.10
C GLY A 86 -9.36 29.12 38.99
N GLY A 87 -8.86 29.47 40.17
CA GLY A 87 -9.42 30.57 40.96
C GLY A 87 -8.83 30.65 42.36
N GLY A 88 -7.58 31.11 42.48
CA GLY A 88 -7.02 31.50 43.77
C GLY A 88 -7.61 32.83 44.23
N TYR A 89 -8.11 32.88 45.46
CA TYR A 89 -8.28 34.12 46.20
C TYR A 89 -7.67 33.94 47.59
N ASP A 90 -6.70 34.79 47.83
CA ASP A 90 -5.97 34.96 49.08
C ASP A 90 -6.60 36.11 49.89
N LEU A 91 -6.23 36.12 51.16
CA LEU A 91 -6.18 37.24 52.10
C LEU A 91 -7.29 37.29 53.15
N GLU A 92 -6.91 36.72 54.30
CA GLU A 92 -7.12 37.33 55.61
C GLU A 92 -6.96 38.86 55.53
N GLY A 93 -8.08 39.55 55.61
CA GLY A 93 -8.17 41.01 55.69
C GLY A 93 -9.43 41.35 56.46
N GLN A 94 -9.32 41.29 57.78
CA GLN A 94 -10.36 41.72 58.71
C GLN A 94 -10.76 43.18 58.43
N ILE A 95 -11.98 43.40 57.96
CA ILE A 95 -12.76 44.60 58.27
C ILE A 95 -14.17 44.10 58.59
N ALA A 96 -14.60 44.31 59.83
CA ALA A 96 -15.91 43.89 60.32
C ALA A 96 -17.03 44.51 59.48
N LEU A 97 -17.70 43.68 58.69
CA LEU A 97 -18.96 44.01 58.03
C LEU A 97 -20.11 43.51 58.91
N ASN A 98 -21.06 44.39 59.22
CA ASN A 98 -22.25 44.06 59.98
C ASN A 98 -23.17 43.18 59.11
N PHE A 99 -23.23 41.87 59.41
CA PHE A 99 -23.94 40.89 58.58
C PHE A 99 -25.47 41.00 58.64
N ASP A 100 -26.06 41.65 59.65
CA ASP A 100 -27.53 41.75 59.79
C ASP A 100 -28.17 42.72 58.78
N GLU A 101 -27.41 43.63 58.18
CA GLU A 101 -27.92 44.67 57.26
C GLU A 101 -27.84 44.26 55.78
N LEU A 102 -27.06 43.23 55.45
CA LEU A 102 -26.88 42.71 54.08
C LEU A 102 -27.66 41.42 53.77
N LEU A 103 -28.28 40.80 54.77
CA LEU A 103 -28.82 39.43 54.67
C LEU A 103 -30.28 39.32 54.23
N LYS A 104 -30.99 40.42 53.97
CA LYS A 104 -32.48 40.35 53.83
C LYS A 104 -33.04 40.54 52.42
N SER A 105 -32.28 41.00 51.42
CA SER A 105 -32.83 41.25 50.08
C SER A 105 -32.03 40.70 48.90
N GLU A 106 -30.70 40.60 49.00
CA GLU A 106 -29.85 40.14 47.88
C GLU A 106 -29.70 38.61 47.84
N LEU A 107 -29.69 37.95 48.99
CA LEU A 107 -29.51 36.49 49.11
C LEU A 107 -30.70 35.67 48.57
N GLN A 108 -31.92 36.22 48.63
CA GLN A 108 -33.11 35.59 48.03
C GLN A 108 -33.10 35.66 46.49
N LYS A 109 -32.56 36.75 45.91
CA LYS A 109 -32.44 36.89 44.46
C LYS A 109 -31.34 35.98 43.91
N ASP A 110 -30.24 35.84 44.63
CA ASP A 110 -29.14 34.94 44.25
C ASP A 110 -29.47 33.45 44.44
N LEU A 111 -30.25 33.10 45.47
CA LEU A 111 -30.77 31.73 45.60
C LEU A 111 -31.77 31.38 44.50
N ALA A 112 -32.57 32.36 44.04
CA ALA A 112 -33.50 32.16 42.94
C ALA A 112 -32.74 32.00 41.60
N SER A 113 -31.72 32.82 41.35
CA SER A 113 -30.90 32.72 40.13
C SER A 113 -30.08 31.43 40.10
N MET A 114 -29.51 30.99 41.23
CA MET A 114 -28.81 29.69 41.32
C MET A 114 -29.76 28.50 41.15
N LYS A 115 -30.99 28.55 41.68
CA LYS A 115 -32.00 27.50 41.45
C LYS A 115 -32.42 27.42 39.98
N MET A 116 -32.57 28.55 39.30
CA MET A 116 -32.84 28.54 37.86
C MET A 116 -31.67 27.99 37.05
N MET A 117 -30.42 28.30 37.44
CA MET A 117 -29.23 27.72 36.80
C MET A 117 -29.14 26.21 37.05
N SER A 118 -29.45 25.72 38.25
CA SER A 118 -29.47 24.29 38.54
C SER A 118 -30.59 23.55 37.80
N ASP A 119 -31.78 24.15 37.73
CA ASP A 119 -32.94 23.56 37.04
C ASP A 119 -32.68 23.47 35.53
N THR A 120 -32.04 24.50 34.95
CA THR A 120 -31.65 24.47 33.53
C THR A 120 -30.53 23.48 33.24
N GLU A 121 -29.59 23.28 34.17
CA GLU A 121 -28.55 22.24 34.05
C GLU A 121 -29.12 20.83 34.22
N LEU A 122 -30.02 20.61 35.17
CA LEU A 122 -30.74 19.35 35.35
C LEU A 122 -31.58 19.00 34.11
N GLN A 123 -32.27 19.97 33.52
CA GLN A 123 -33.00 19.77 32.26
C GLN A 123 -32.06 19.43 31.10
N ARG A 124 -30.90 20.09 31.01
CA ARG A 124 -29.89 19.80 29.97
C ARG A 124 -29.29 18.41 30.15
N GLN A 125 -29.05 18.00 31.39
CA GLN A 125 -28.51 16.69 31.73
C GLN A 125 -29.53 15.59 31.44
N GLN A 126 -30.81 15.79 31.81
CA GLN A 126 -31.90 14.89 31.43
C GLN A 126 -32.08 14.81 29.91
N GLN A 127 -31.96 15.91 29.17
CA GLN A 127 -31.99 15.86 27.70
C GLN A 127 -30.81 15.09 27.10
N MET A 128 -29.60 15.23 27.66
CA MET A 128 -28.44 14.44 27.22
C MET A 128 -28.61 12.96 27.54
N GLU A 129 -29.09 12.61 28.74
CA GLU A 129 -29.39 11.23 29.11
C GLU A 129 -30.50 10.65 28.23
N GLN A 130 -31.54 11.42 27.93
CA GLN A 130 -32.63 10.98 27.05
C GLN A 130 -32.17 10.82 25.59
N ASN A 131 -31.20 11.61 25.13
CA ASN A 131 -30.58 11.42 23.82
C ASN A 131 -29.56 10.28 23.77
N MET A 132 -28.87 9.97 24.87
CA MET A 132 -27.98 8.80 24.97
C MET A 132 -28.73 7.49 25.21
N ALA A 133 -29.87 7.54 25.90
CA ALA A 133 -30.73 6.38 26.17
C ALA A 133 -31.65 6.02 24.99
N ARG A 134 -31.66 6.81 23.91
CA ARG A 134 -32.27 6.37 22.66
C ARG A 134 -31.48 5.16 22.16
N PRO A 135 -32.07 3.96 22.09
CA PRO A 135 -31.41 2.85 21.43
C PRO A 135 -31.08 3.32 20.02
N ASN A 136 -29.87 3.03 19.57
CA ASN A 136 -29.38 3.41 18.25
C ASN A 136 -30.15 2.60 17.18
N ASN A 137 -31.44 2.90 17.03
CA ASN A 137 -32.43 2.20 16.23
C ASN A 137 -32.47 2.82 14.83
N GLY A 138 -31.28 3.17 14.32
CA GLY A 138 -31.13 3.54 12.91
C GLY A 138 -31.57 2.35 12.06
N PRO A 139 -32.28 2.58 10.95
CA PRO A 139 -32.72 1.50 10.07
C PRO A 139 -31.53 0.62 9.67
N ARG A 140 -31.56 -0.66 10.06
CA ARG A 140 -30.51 -1.62 9.68
C ARG A 140 -30.55 -1.74 8.16
N MET A 141 -29.48 -1.33 7.48
CA MET A 141 -29.39 -1.46 6.02
C MET A 141 -28.98 -2.89 5.64
N LYS A 142 -29.64 -3.48 4.64
CA LYS A 142 -29.14 -4.68 3.96
C LYS A 142 -28.04 -4.25 3.01
N TYR A 143 -27.00 -5.06 2.85
CA TYR A 143 -25.93 -4.80 1.90
C TYR A 143 -25.87 -5.94 0.90
N LYS A 144 -25.78 -5.61 -0.39
CA LYS A 144 -25.51 -6.55 -1.46
C LYS A 144 -24.15 -6.25 -2.07
N TYR A 145 -23.39 -7.28 -2.35
CA TYR A 145 -22.15 -7.16 -3.11
C TYR A 145 -22.49 -7.14 -4.60
N ILE A 146 -22.15 -6.04 -5.27
CA ILE A 146 -22.23 -5.92 -6.72
C ILE A 146 -20.80 -5.86 -7.25
N GLU A 147 -20.54 -6.59 -8.32
CA GLU A 147 -19.27 -6.49 -9.05
C GLU A 147 -19.33 -5.28 -9.97
N VAL A 148 -18.52 -4.26 -9.67
CA VAL A 148 -18.40 -3.04 -10.47
C VAL A 148 -17.10 -3.12 -11.26
N GLU A 149 -17.20 -2.99 -12.58
CA GLU A 149 -16.03 -2.86 -13.45
C GLU A 149 -15.51 -1.42 -13.40
N ARG A 150 -14.25 -1.24 -13.02
CA ARG A 150 -13.56 0.05 -13.10
C ARG A 150 -12.46 -0.02 -14.15
N LYS A 151 -12.37 1.02 -14.98
CA LYS A 151 -11.27 1.22 -15.93
C LYS A 151 -10.29 2.21 -15.32
N VAL A 152 -9.04 1.80 -15.17
CA VAL A 152 -7.95 2.66 -14.68
C VAL A 152 -6.78 2.50 -15.63
N ASP A 153 -6.11 3.63 -15.92
CA ASP A 153 -4.85 3.65 -16.64
C ASP A 153 -3.74 3.11 -15.73
N ASP A 154 -3.27 1.89 -15.97
CA ASP A 154 -2.26 1.21 -15.15
C ASP A 154 -0.87 1.56 -15.67
N ASN A 155 -0.37 2.75 -15.33
CA ASN A 155 1.01 3.16 -15.62
C ASN A 155 1.82 3.22 -14.31
N PRO A 156 2.22 2.06 -13.76
CA PRO A 156 2.86 1.99 -12.46
C PRO A 156 4.26 2.61 -12.50
N LYS A 157 4.55 3.46 -11.52
CA LYS A 157 5.89 3.96 -11.25
C LYS A 157 6.50 3.21 -10.08
N PHE A 158 7.75 2.79 -10.26
CA PHE A 158 8.51 2.11 -9.23
C PHE A 158 9.60 3.06 -8.74
N GLY A 159 9.61 3.32 -7.43
CA GLY A 159 10.67 4.12 -6.80
C GLY A 159 11.88 3.25 -6.51
N SER A 160 13.08 3.85 -6.48
CA SER A 160 14.29 3.15 -6.02
C SER A 160 14.12 2.67 -4.57
N THR A 161 14.69 1.53 -4.25
CA THR A 161 14.67 0.95 -2.90
C THR A 161 15.10 1.92 -1.80
N MET A 162 16.05 2.82 -2.09
CA MET A 162 16.54 3.83 -1.16
C MET A 162 15.46 4.86 -0.75
N ARG A 163 14.45 5.07 -1.59
CA ARG A 163 13.35 6.02 -1.35
C ARG A 163 12.11 5.37 -0.76
N MET A 164 12.12 4.04 -0.60
CA MET A 164 10.97 3.28 -0.11
C MET A 164 10.96 3.19 1.41
N ALA A 165 9.76 3.15 1.99
CA ALA A 165 9.60 2.86 3.41
C ALA A 165 10.11 1.43 3.72
N THR A 166 11.00 1.31 4.69
CA THR A 166 11.57 0.03 5.14
C THR A 166 11.08 -0.30 6.54
N PRO A 167 10.57 -1.52 6.81
CA PRO A 167 10.49 -2.69 5.92
C PRO A 167 9.35 -2.59 4.91
N ALA A 168 9.55 -3.16 3.72
CA ALA A 168 8.50 -3.25 2.73
C ALA A 168 7.37 -4.22 3.18
N PRO A 169 6.16 -4.11 2.61
CA PRO A 169 5.05 -5.02 2.90
C PRO A 169 5.39 -6.48 2.62
N PRO A 170 4.81 -7.48 3.32
CA PRO A 170 5.18 -8.89 3.18
C PRO A 170 5.09 -9.47 1.76
N ALA A 171 4.18 -8.95 0.93
CA ALA A 171 4.02 -9.36 -0.48
C ALA A 171 4.99 -8.65 -1.45
N HIS A 172 5.75 -7.67 -0.97
CA HIS A 172 6.66 -6.90 -1.80
C HIS A 172 7.89 -7.72 -2.21
N PHE A 173 8.46 -7.40 -3.38
CA PHE A 173 9.66 -8.05 -3.93
C PHE A 173 10.79 -8.16 -2.88
N LEU A 174 11.13 -7.05 -2.23
CA LEU A 174 12.21 -7.00 -1.25
C LEU A 174 12.02 -8.02 -0.11
N ARG A 175 10.79 -8.23 0.37
CA ARG A 175 10.49 -9.20 1.43
C ARG A 175 10.65 -10.64 0.95
N VAL A 176 10.20 -10.94 -0.26
CA VAL A 176 10.36 -12.28 -0.87
C VAL A 176 11.84 -12.62 -1.09
N PHE A 177 12.66 -11.62 -1.42
CA PHE A 177 14.10 -11.77 -1.62
C PHE A 177 14.94 -11.56 -0.35
N GLY A 178 14.32 -11.65 0.84
CA GLY A 178 15.05 -11.76 2.10
C GLY A 178 15.30 -10.45 2.85
N GLN A 179 14.57 -9.37 2.54
CA GLN A 179 14.55 -8.20 3.43
C GLN A 179 13.98 -8.62 4.80
N PRO A 180 14.75 -8.52 5.88
CA PRO A 180 14.30 -8.94 7.21
C PRO A 180 13.20 -8.00 7.71
N ALA A 181 12.26 -8.56 8.48
CA ALA A 181 11.38 -7.74 9.29
C ALA A 181 12.14 -7.17 10.49
N ARG A 182 11.62 -6.07 11.05
CA ARG A 182 12.20 -5.40 12.24
C ARG A 182 11.81 -6.07 13.57
N ASP A 183 11.03 -7.15 13.51
CA ASP A 183 10.53 -7.88 14.67
C ASP A 183 11.56 -8.86 15.26
N SER A 184 12.49 -9.36 14.45
CA SER A 184 13.49 -10.35 14.87
C SER A 184 14.89 -10.03 14.35
N LEU A 185 15.88 -10.16 15.25
CA LEU A 185 17.30 -9.92 14.98
C LEU A 185 18.00 -11.10 14.27
N ALA A 186 17.34 -12.26 14.17
CA ALA A 186 17.96 -13.51 13.69
C ALA A 186 17.61 -13.89 12.25
N ASN A 187 17.04 -12.96 11.48
CA ASN A 187 16.63 -13.23 10.10
C ASN A 187 17.85 -13.19 9.15
N SER A 188 18.44 -14.36 8.89
CA SER A 188 19.50 -14.52 7.90
C SER A 188 18.92 -14.58 6.49
N ARG A 189 19.60 -13.95 5.52
CA ARG A 189 19.23 -14.06 4.11
C ARG A 189 19.66 -15.43 3.60
N GLU A 190 18.69 -16.32 3.34
CA GLU A 190 18.97 -17.62 2.74
C GLU A 190 19.41 -17.47 1.28
N HIS A 191 20.44 -18.22 0.89
CA HIS A 191 20.98 -18.22 -0.48
C HIS A 191 20.27 -19.20 -1.41
N ASN A 192 19.51 -20.14 -0.86
CA ASN A 192 18.79 -21.12 -1.64
C ASN A 192 17.59 -20.46 -2.34
N PRO A 193 17.42 -20.68 -3.66
CA PRO A 193 16.30 -20.12 -4.38
C PRO A 193 14.99 -20.72 -3.85
N SER A 194 14.06 -19.86 -3.45
CA SER A 194 12.71 -20.28 -3.07
C SER A 194 11.80 -20.32 -4.29
N MET A 195 10.85 -21.26 -4.33
CA MET A 195 9.78 -21.29 -5.33
C MET A 195 9.04 -19.94 -5.40
N ARG A 196 8.84 -19.28 -4.26
CA ARG A 196 8.20 -17.96 -4.21
C ARG A 196 9.03 -16.89 -4.92
N GLN A 197 10.36 -16.93 -4.80
CA GLN A 197 11.27 -16.00 -5.49
C GLN A 197 11.23 -16.22 -7.00
N GLN A 198 11.21 -17.47 -7.45
CA GLN A 198 11.10 -17.82 -8.87
C GLN A 198 9.77 -17.34 -9.47
N LEU A 199 8.65 -17.62 -8.80
CA LEU A 199 7.33 -17.13 -9.23
C LEU A 199 7.25 -15.59 -9.24
N MET A 200 7.92 -14.92 -8.29
CA MET A 200 7.99 -13.46 -8.26
C MET A 200 8.81 -12.90 -9.43
N MET A 201 9.86 -13.58 -9.90
CA MET A 201 10.58 -13.15 -11.10
C MET A 201 9.76 -13.37 -12.37
N LEU A 202 9.09 -14.52 -12.48
CA LEU A 202 8.34 -14.87 -13.69
C LEU A 202 7.07 -14.03 -13.85
N ASN A 203 6.33 -13.81 -12.75
CA ASN A 203 4.98 -13.23 -12.76
C ASN A 203 4.85 -11.94 -11.94
N GLY A 204 5.96 -11.40 -11.40
CA GLY A 204 5.93 -10.19 -10.59
C GLY A 204 5.52 -8.96 -11.42
N LYS A 205 4.84 -8.01 -10.78
CA LYS A 205 4.41 -6.77 -11.47
C LYS A 205 5.61 -5.98 -12.01
N ALA A 206 6.71 -5.93 -11.26
CA ALA A 206 7.92 -5.22 -11.67
C ALA A 206 8.58 -5.87 -12.92
N THR A 207 8.76 -7.19 -12.93
CA THR A 207 9.37 -7.88 -14.07
C THR A 207 8.46 -7.89 -15.29
N HIS A 208 7.15 -8.02 -15.09
CA HIS A 208 6.17 -7.96 -16.18
C HIS A 208 6.16 -6.58 -16.86
N GLU A 209 6.07 -5.49 -16.09
CA GLU A 209 6.07 -4.14 -16.66
C GLU A 209 7.45 -3.74 -17.17
N ALA A 210 8.55 -4.26 -16.59
CA ALA A 210 9.90 -4.05 -17.10
C ALA A 210 10.09 -4.68 -18.49
N ALA A 211 9.52 -5.85 -18.73
CA ALA A 211 9.67 -6.56 -20.00
C ALA A 211 8.91 -5.88 -21.15
N ARG A 212 7.71 -5.34 -20.91
CA ARG A 212 6.90 -4.69 -21.96
C ARG A 212 7.64 -3.52 -22.60
N VAL A 213 7.32 -3.14 -23.82
CA VAL A 213 7.88 -1.94 -24.47
C VAL A 213 6.83 -0.82 -24.46
N GLY A 214 7.12 0.27 -23.77
CA GLY A 214 6.21 1.43 -23.66
C GLY A 214 6.48 2.48 -24.73
N THR A 215 5.48 3.28 -25.09
CA THR A 215 5.60 4.31 -26.13
C THR A 215 6.66 5.38 -25.86
N LEU A 216 6.96 5.64 -24.60
CA LEU A 216 7.93 6.66 -24.18
C LEU A 216 9.37 6.11 -24.06
N GLU A 217 9.59 4.81 -24.23
CA GLU A 217 10.92 4.21 -24.14
C GLU A 217 11.75 4.42 -25.42
N PRO A 218 13.09 4.50 -25.31
CA PRO A 218 13.97 4.62 -26.48
C PRO A 218 13.92 3.40 -27.41
N ILE A 219 13.64 2.20 -26.88
CA ILE A 219 13.45 0.99 -27.70
C ILE A 219 12.23 1.13 -28.62
N HIS A 220 11.19 1.83 -28.17
CA HIS A 220 9.95 1.95 -28.93
C HIS A 220 10.16 2.72 -30.24
N SER A 221 10.95 3.80 -30.26
CA SER A 221 11.24 4.52 -31.50
C SER A 221 11.93 3.65 -32.56
N LEU A 222 12.76 2.69 -32.14
CA LEU A 222 13.46 1.78 -33.06
C LEU A 222 12.54 0.70 -33.67
N LEU A 223 11.42 0.41 -33.02
CA LEU A 223 10.47 -0.66 -33.41
C LEU A 223 9.15 -0.14 -34.00
N ALA A 224 8.74 1.09 -33.65
CA ALA A 224 7.47 1.67 -34.06
C ALA A 224 7.53 2.42 -35.38
N GLU A 225 8.71 2.84 -35.83
CA GLU A 225 8.89 3.53 -37.10
C GLU A 225 8.68 2.60 -38.32
N GLU A 226 8.35 3.18 -39.49
CA GLU A 226 8.16 2.44 -40.76
C GLU A 226 9.39 1.64 -41.17
N LYS A 227 10.58 2.02 -40.69
CA LYS A 227 11.84 1.28 -40.85
C LYS A 227 12.28 0.70 -39.52
N GLN A 228 11.83 -0.51 -39.23
CA GLN A 228 12.19 -1.20 -38.00
C GLN A 228 13.68 -1.55 -37.97
N ASN A 229 14.42 -0.96 -37.03
CA ASN A 229 15.82 -1.27 -36.77
C ASN A 229 15.94 -2.31 -35.65
N VAL A 230 15.45 -3.52 -35.92
CA VAL A 230 15.39 -4.61 -34.93
C VAL A 230 16.76 -4.97 -34.35
N HIS A 231 17.81 -4.94 -35.18
CA HIS A 231 19.16 -5.29 -34.75
C HIS A 231 19.75 -4.27 -33.75
N GLU A 232 19.41 -2.99 -33.89
CA GLU A 232 19.82 -1.95 -32.94
C GLU A 232 18.99 -2.02 -31.66
N ALA A 233 17.68 -2.28 -31.78
CA ALA A 233 16.81 -2.49 -30.64
C ALA A 233 17.26 -3.69 -29.77
N ILE A 234 17.68 -4.80 -30.38
CA ILE A 234 18.23 -5.96 -29.66
C ILE A 234 19.53 -5.57 -28.94
N LYS A 235 20.46 -4.88 -29.62
CA LYS A 235 21.69 -4.41 -28.97
C LYS A 235 21.40 -3.52 -27.77
N LEU A 236 20.42 -2.63 -27.91
CA LEU A 236 20.02 -1.71 -26.85
C LEU A 236 19.42 -2.48 -25.65
N ALA A 237 18.53 -3.45 -25.90
CA ALA A 237 17.98 -4.30 -24.84
C ALA A 237 19.05 -5.11 -24.08
N TYR A 238 20.04 -5.66 -24.78
CA TYR A 238 21.18 -6.35 -24.15
C TYR A 238 22.08 -5.40 -23.35
N MET A 239 22.29 -4.18 -23.83
CA MET A 239 23.05 -3.16 -23.09
C MET A 239 22.31 -2.68 -21.84
N GLU A 240 20.99 -2.50 -21.91
CA GLU A 240 20.18 -2.05 -20.77
C GLU A 240 20.05 -3.12 -19.69
N ILE A 241 19.83 -4.38 -20.09
CA ILE A 241 19.57 -5.47 -19.14
C ILE A 241 20.88 -6.15 -18.71
N LEU A 242 21.75 -6.46 -19.67
CA LEU A 242 22.97 -7.24 -19.43
C LEU A 242 24.26 -6.41 -19.40
N THR A 243 24.20 -5.10 -19.64
CA THR A 243 25.37 -4.19 -19.67
C THR A 243 26.47 -4.60 -20.66
N ARG A 244 26.13 -5.42 -21.66
CA ARG A 244 27.06 -5.92 -22.69
C ARG A 244 26.39 -5.99 -24.05
N ALA A 245 27.20 -6.07 -25.10
CA ALA A 245 26.71 -6.38 -26.44
C ALA A 245 26.33 -7.88 -26.56
N PRO A 246 25.32 -8.21 -27.37
CA PRO A 246 25.02 -9.60 -27.73
C PRO A 246 26.12 -10.18 -28.62
N ASP A 247 26.39 -11.48 -28.46
CA ASP A 247 27.24 -12.24 -29.38
C ASP A 247 26.49 -12.57 -30.69
N ALA A 248 27.22 -13.01 -31.73
CA ALA A 248 26.65 -13.36 -33.02
C ALA A 248 25.62 -14.50 -32.94
N GLN A 249 25.78 -15.46 -32.02
CA GLN A 249 24.80 -16.53 -31.81
C GLN A 249 23.54 -16.00 -31.11
N GLU A 250 23.72 -15.21 -30.07
CA GLU A 250 22.63 -14.58 -29.31
C GLU A 250 21.82 -13.62 -30.18
N MET A 251 22.48 -12.88 -31.06
CA MET A 251 21.82 -11.99 -32.02
C MET A 251 20.88 -12.76 -32.95
N LYS A 252 21.32 -13.91 -33.47
CA LYS A 252 20.47 -14.76 -34.33
C LYS A 252 19.24 -15.25 -33.57
N PHE A 253 19.44 -15.76 -32.35
CA PHE A 253 18.36 -16.24 -31.50
C PHE A 253 17.37 -15.11 -31.14
N ALA A 254 17.88 -13.94 -30.79
CA ALA A 254 17.06 -12.76 -30.48
C ALA A 254 16.25 -12.30 -31.71
N LEU A 255 16.83 -12.33 -32.91
CA LEU A 255 16.12 -12.03 -34.15
C LEU A 255 15.01 -13.05 -34.43
N GLU A 256 15.20 -14.33 -34.12
CA GLU A 256 14.16 -15.35 -34.26
C GLU A 256 12.98 -15.11 -33.28
N ILE A 257 13.27 -14.73 -32.03
CA ILE A 257 12.24 -14.39 -31.03
C ILE A 257 11.44 -13.16 -31.47
N VAL A 258 12.12 -12.10 -31.91
CA VAL A 258 11.46 -10.85 -32.30
C VAL A 258 10.73 -10.98 -33.65
N GLY A 259 11.27 -11.79 -34.57
CA GLY A 259 10.87 -11.85 -35.98
C GLY A 259 9.84 -12.93 -36.36
N THR A 260 9.23 -13.63 -35.40
CA THR A 260 8.27 -14.71 -35.68
C THR A 260 6.82 -14.27 -35.58
N GLY A 261 6.32 -13.58 -36.61
CA GLY A 261 4.87 -13.45 -36.91
C GLY A 261 4.00 -12.68 -35.90
N LYS A 262 4.56 -12.15 -34.82
CA LYS A 262 3.92 -11.24 -33.84
C LYS A 262 4.28 -9.78 -34.14
N PRO A 263 3.55 -8.79 -33.60
CA PRO A 263 4.04 -7.41 -33.62
C PRO A 263 5.42 -7.35 -32.93
N ALA A 264 6.39 -6.67 -33.56
CA ALA A 264 7.78 -6.62 -33.09
C ALA A 264 7.92 -6.18 -31.63
N LEU A 265 6.95 -5.40 -31.13
CA LEU A 265 6.86 -4.96 -29.74
C LEU A 265 6.64 -6.13 -28.76
N ASP A 266 5.77 -7.08 -29.10
CA ASP A 266 5.49 -8.24 -28.24
C ASP A 266 6.67 -9.22 -28.24
N GLY A 267 7.29 -9.42 -29.42
CA GLY A 267 8.51 -10.23 -29.52
C GLY A 267 9.69 -9.63 -28.74
N MET A 268 9.83 -8.31 -28.74
CA MET A 268 10.82 -7.62 -27.90
C MET A 268 10.49 -7.76 -26.41
N ALA A 269 9.21 -7.74 -26.03
CA ALA A 269 8.81 -7.97 -24.65
C ALA A 269 9.15 -9.39 -24.18
N ASP A 270 8.90 -10.40 -25.03
CA ASP A 270 9.28 -11.79 -24.77
C ASP A 270 10.81 -11.93 -24.61
N LEU A 271 11.60 -11.23 -25.44
CA LEU A 271 13.07 -11.20 -25.34
C LEU A 271 13.53 -10.54 -24.03
N ARG A 272 13.03 -9.35 -23.68
CA ARG A 272 13.38 -8.66 -22.42
C ARG A 272 13.03 -9.53 -21.21
N TRP A 273 11.87 -10.18 -21.23
CA TRP A 273 11.45 -11.11 -20.18
C TRP A 273 12.44 -12.28 -20.03
N ALA A 274 12.87 -12.87 -21.15
CA ALA A 274 13.86 -13.96 -21.13
C ALA A 274 15.22 -13.49 -20.57
N LEU A 275 15.67 -12.29 -20.94
CA LEU A 275 16.92 -11.70 -20.44
C LEU A 275 16.88 -11.44 -18.93
N LEU A 276 15.78 -10.86 -18.41
CA LEU A 276 15.59 -10.60 -16.98
C LEU A 276 15.53 -11.89 -16.12
N ASN A 277 15.07 -12.99 -16.71
CA ASN A 277 15.02 -14.30 -16.05
C ASN A 277 16.26 -15.16 -16.31
N SER A 278 17.24 -14.65 -17.06
CA SER A 278 18.49 -15.37 -17.33
C SER A 278 19.38 -15.43 -16.08
N ASN A 279 20.24 -16.44 -16.02
CA ASN A 279 21.23 -16.55 -14.95
C ASN A 279 22.28 -15.42 -15.00
N GLU A 280 22.54 -14.84 -16.17
CA GLU A 280 23.50 -13.74 -16.29
C GLU A 280 22.99 -12.48 -15.60
N PHE A 281 21.71 -12.15 -15.76
CA PHE A 281 21.10 -10.99 -15.12
C PHE A 281 21.24 -11.01 -13.60
N ARG A 282 21.25 -12.21 -12.99
CA ARG A 282 21.53 -12.39 -11.58
C ARG A 282 22.87 -11.76 -11.18
N TYR A 283 23.91 -11.77 -12.01
CA TYR A 283 25.25 -11.37 -11.60
C TYR A 283 25.60 -9.90 -11.88
N ILE A 284 24.60 -9.09 -12.24
CA ILE A 284 24.75 -7.67 -12.59
C ILE A 284 24.25 -6.82 -11.42
N PRO A 285 25.10 -6.57 -10.41
CA PRO A 285 24.82 -5.57 -9.38
C PRO A 285 24.95 -4.14 -9.93
#